data_AF-A0A3A0BSZ7-F1
#
_entry.id   AF-A0A3A0BSZ7-F1
#
_cell.length_a   1.000
_cell.length_b   1.000
_cell.length_c   1.000
_cell.angle_alpha   90.00
_cell.angle_beta   90.00
_cell.angle_gamma   90.00
#
_symmetry.space_group_name_H-M   'P 1'
#
loop_
_entity.id
_entity.type
_entity.pdbx_description
1 polymer ?
#
loop_
_entity_poly.entity_id
_entity_poly.type
_entity_poly.pdbx_seq_one_letter_code
_entity_poly.pdbx_strand_id
1 'polypeptide(L)'
;MSDESTIQRCARRLARLREAWQDNGVTGIRTLVRDRLWRHVARAWARFWLRFGGRSPFGRLATHLALLPSGNRTTSDHLQELAAMNPTGYIAPTATINHSDLELAPRIVIADHVRIHQAPRGGKIALGEGVYVDGHTILETGLGGSITVGASTSIGINCELSAYVGHIRIGAHVMMGSCCRMFPHNHGTASDHLIQQQPLSSKGNIVVEDDVWLGSGAILLSGVHVGKGAIVGAGSVVTKPVPPNAIAVGNPARIVKYRGMEPPRKTSPSVEFDAVMLRTPDGTIRFWNKGAERLYGWEATDTIGKRSHSLLKTLFPKPLPAIEQELKNTGRWEGELIHIRRDGSRMAVWSRWELRYDEQSSVPTILEINYPPHVA
;
A
#
# COMPACT_ATOMS: atom_id res chain seq x y z
N MET A 1 -9.15 -19.70 -27.97
CA MET A 1 -8.43 -18.53 -27.45
C MET A 1 -6.89 -18.67 -27.46
N SER A 2 -6.29 -19.63 -28.19
CA SER A 2 -4.82 -19.80 -28.26
C SER A 2 -4.17 -19.18 -29.52
N ASP A 3 -4.94 -18.90 -30.57
CA ASP A 3 -4.41 -18.59 -31.90
C ASP A 3 -4.01 -17.11 -32.10
N GLU A 4 -4.79 -16.20 -31.50
CA GLU A 4 -4.57 -14.74 -31.61
C GLU A 4 -3.23 -14.30 -30.98
N SER A 5 -2.80 -14.97 -29.91
CA SER A 5 -1.50 -14.74 -29.26
C SER A 5 -0.30 -15.22 -30.08
N THR A 6 -0.53 -16.20 -30.97
CA THR A 6 0.51 -16.81 -31.82
C THR A 6 0.71 -15.95 -33.06
N ILE A 7 -0.39 -15.52 -33.68
CA ILE A 7 -0.39 -14.61 -34.83
C ILE A 7 0.28 -13.27 -34.45
N GLN A 8 -0.09 -12.66 -33.31
CA GLN A 8 0.57 -11.44 -32.82
C GLN A 8 2.06 -11.62 -32.51
N ARG A 9 2.49 -12.84 -32.12
CA ARG A 9 3.91 -13.16 -31.91
C ARG A 9 4.66 -13.28 -33.24
N CYS A 10 4.05 -13.92 -34.23
CA CYS A 10 4.59 -14.04 -35.58
C CYS A 10 4.69 -12.67 -36.25
N ALA A 11 3.66 -11.82 -36.15
CA ALA A 11 3.66 -10.46 -36.68
C ALA A 11 4.80 -9.61 -36.09
N ARG A 12 4.97 -9.62 -34.75
CA ARG A 12 6.08 -8.92 -34.08
C ARG A 12 7.47 -9.45 -34.47
N ARG A 13 7.59 -10.76 -34.70
CA ARG A 13 8.84 -11.38 -35.17
C ARG A 13 9.18 -10.96 -36.60
N LEU A 14 8.18 -10.96 -37.48
CA LEU A 14 8.34 -10.53 -38.87
C LEU A 14 8.67 -9.04 -38.95
N ALA A 15 8.04 -8.19 -38.13
CA ALA A 15 8.34 -6.77 -38.05
C ALA A 15 9.81 -6.51 -37.68
N ARG A 16 10.34 -7.17 -36.63
CA ARG A 16 11.75 -7.02 -36.22
C ARG A 16 12.75 -7.56 -37.25
N LEU A 17 12.39 -8.65 -37.95
CA LEU A 17 13.23 -9.17 -39.04
C LEU A 17 13.25 -8.20 -40.22
N ARG A 18 12.12 -7.57 -40.52
CA ARG A 18 11.99 -6.55 -41.57
C ARG A 18 12.78 -5.29 -41.22
N GLU A 19 12.69 -4.79 -39.99
CA GLU A 19 13.50 -3.66 -39.50
C GLU A 19 15.00 -3.97 -39.59
N ALA A 20 15.44 -5.11 -39.04
CA ALA A 20 16.85 -5.49 -39.09
C ALA A 20 17.38 -5.67 -40.53
N TRP A 21 16.53 -6.14 -41.45
CA TRP A 21 16.84 -6.20 -42.88
C TRP A 21 16.91 -4.82 -43.53
N GLN A 22 16.00 -3.91 -43.19
CA GLN A 22 15.99 -2.55 -43.72
C GLN A 22 17.21 -1.74 -43.26
N ASP A 23 17.67 -1.94 -42.03
CA ASP A 23 18.81 -1.20 -41.49
C ASP A 23 20.15 -1.68 -42.05
N ASN A 24 20.36 -3.00 -42.17
CA ASN A 24 21.68 -3.57 -42.45
C ASN A 24 21.66 -4.88 -43.28
N GLY A 25 20.56 -5.18 -43.97
CA GLY A 25 20.41 -6.36 -44.83
C GLY A 25 20.70 -7.69 -44.10
N VAL A 26 21.45 -8.58 -44.76
CA VAL A 26 21.85 -9.89 -44.23
C VAL A 26 22.66 -9.76 -42.93
N THR A 27 23.47 -8.70 -42.80
CA THR A 27 24.28 -8.43 -41.60
C THR A 27 23.41 -8.09 -40.41
N GLY A 28 22.33 -7.32 -40.61
CA GLY A 28 21.34 -7.01 -39.58
C GLY A 28 20.58 -8.26 -39.09
N ILE A 29 20.15 -9.13 -40.02
CA ILE A 29 19.53 -10.42 -39.65
C ILE A 29 20.51 -11.32 -38.89
N ARG A 30 21.75 -11.46 -39.35
CA ARG A 30 22.79 -12.25 -38.67
C ARG A 30 23.05 -11.75 -37.25
N THR A 31 23.11 -10.43 -37.06
CA THR A 31 23.28 -9.81 -35.75
C THR A 31 22.09 -10.09 -34.84
N LEU A 32 20.86 -9.92 -35.33
CA LEU A 32 19.64 -10.22 -34.57
C LEU A 32 19.55 -11.70 -34.14
N VAL A 33 19.92 -12.63 -35.03
CA VAL A 33 19.95 -14.06 -34.75
C VAL A 33 21.04 -14.39 -33.72
N ARG A 34 22.25 -13.83 -33.89
CA ARG A 34 23.35 -13.95 -32.94
C ARG A 34 22.95 -13.45 -31.55
N ASP A 35 22.33 -12.28 -31.45
CA ASP A 35 21.89 -11.70 -30.17
C ASP A 35 20.76 -12.52 -29.52
N ARG A 36 19.90 -13.15 -30.33
CA ARG A 36 18.91 -14.09 -29.81
C ARG A 36 19.57 -15.36 -29.27
N LEU A 37 20.49 -15.96 -30.02
CA LEU A 37 21.23 -17.15 -29.59
C LEU A 37 22.04 -16.86 -28.33
N TRP A 38 22.72 -15.71 -28.30
CA TRP A 38 23.49 -15.26 -27.13
C TRP A 38 22.62 -15.10 -25.90
N ARG A 39 21.40 -14.54 -26.01
CA ARG A 39 20.46 -14.49 -24.88
C ARG A 39 20.06 -15.87 -24.36
N HIS A 40 19.93 -16.86 -25.23
CA HIS A 40 19.64 -18.23 -24.79
C HIS A 40 20.83 -18.83 -24.04
N VAL A 41 22.05 -18.64 -24.54
CA VAL A 41 23.29 -19.08 -23.89
C VAL A 41 23.47 -18.38 -22.54
N ALA A 42 23.33 -17.05 -22.49
CA ALA A 42 23.42 -16.26 -21.27
C ALA A 42 22.40 -16.70 -20.21
N ARG A 43 21.16 -17.00 -20.61
CA ARG A 43 20.13 -17.55 -19.70
C ARG A 43 20.48 -18.95 -19.22
N ALA A 44 20.98 -19.83 -20.08
CA ALA A 44 21.40 -21.17 -19.69
C ALA A 44 22.59 -21.11 -18.70
N TRP A 45 23.53 -20.21 -18.95
CA TRP A 45 24.65 -19.91 -18.07
C TRP A 45 24.20 -19.40 -16.70
N ALA A 46 23.32 -18.40 -16.67
CA ALA A 46 22.77 -17.87 -15.43
C ALA A 46 22.04 -18.95 -14.64
N ARG A 47 21.19 -19.76 -15.29
CA ARG A 47 20.51 -20.90 -14.66
C ARG A 47 21.48 -21.91 -14.07
N PHE A 48 22.56 -22.23 -14.78
CA PHE A 48 23.55 -23.18 -14.28
C PHE A 48 24.17 -22.70 -12.96
N TRP A 49 24.67 -21.47 -12.94
CA TRP A 49 25.34 -20.93 -11.77
C TRP A 49 24.40 -20.61 -10.62
N LEU A 50 23.20 -20.09 -10.90
CA LEU A 50 22.23 -19.73 -9.86
C LEU A 50 21.72 -20.93 -9.07
N ARG A 51 21.82 -22.16 -9.57
CA ARG A 51 21.55 -23.39 -8.77
C ARG A 51 22.43 -23.50 -7.53
N PHE A 52 23.60 -22.89 -7.57
CA PHE A 52 24.55 -22.83 -6.47
C PHE A 52 24.52 -21.49 -5.73
N GLY A 53 23.65 -20.56 -6.15
CA GLY A 53 23.52 -19.24 -5.55
C GLY A 53 23.03 -19.31 -4.11
N GLY A 54 23.50 -18.38 -3.26
CA GLY A 54 23.10 -18.37 -1.85
C GLY A 54 23.97 -17.45 -0.98
N ARG A 55 23.83 -17.63 0.34
CA ARG A 55 24.47 -16.78 1.37
C ARG A 55 25.95 -17.10 1.59
N SER A 56 26.40 -18.31 1.24
CA SER A 56 27.79 -18.74 1.45
C SER A 56 28.76 -17.99 0.52
N PRO A 57 30.06 -17.89 0.86
CA PRO A 57 31.05 -17.28 -0.04
C PRO A 57 31.03 -17.87 -1.46
N PHE A 58 30.89 -19.18 -1.57
CA PHE A 58 30.74 -19.86 -2.86
C PHE A 58 29.43 -19.49 -3.57
N GLY A 59 28.31 -19.43 -2.85
CA GLY A 59 27.04 -19.03 -3.44
C GLY A 59 27.05 -17.59 -3.96
N ARG A 60 27.79 -16.70 -3.28
CA ARG A 60 28.00 -15.32 -3.73
C ARG A 60 28.86 -15.25 -4.98
N LEU A 61 29.93 -16.05 -5.05
CA LEU A 61 30.74 -16.20 -6.26
C LEU A 61 29.92 -16.78 -7.42
N ALA A 62 29.10 -17.79 -7.17
CA ALA A 62 28.22 -18.38 -8.19
C ALA A 62 27.25 -17.34 -8.76
N THR A 63 26.62 -16.53 -7.91
CA THR A 63 25.78 -15.41 -8.38
C THR A 63 26.58 -14.41 -9.21
N HIS A 64 27.80 -14.07 -8.81
CA HIS A 64 28.66 -13.17 -9.59
C HIS A 64 28.97 -13.75 -10.98
N LEU A 65 29.32 -15.02 -11.06
CA LEU A 65 29.58 -15.72 -12.32
C LEU A 65 28.34 -15.78 -13.20
N ALA A 66 27.15 -15.97 -12.63
CA ALA A 66 25.88 -15.99 -13.35
C ALA A 66 25.60 -14.70 -14.15
N LEU A 67 26.11 -13.56 -13.67
CA LEU A 67 25.86 -12.23 -14.24
C LEU A 67 26.84 -11.83 -15.37
N LEU A 68 28.00 -12.52 -15.49
CA LEU A 68 29.06 -12.16 -16.46
C LEU A 68 28.55 -11.98 -17.91
N PRO A 69 27.71 -12.86 -18.49
CA PRO A 69 27.31 -12.73 -19.90
C PRO A 69 26.22 -11.68 -20.16
N SER A 70 25.46 -11.31 -19.12
CA SER A 70 24.29 -10.43 -19.23
C SER A 70 24.63 -8.97 -18.90
N GLY A 71 25.81 -8.72 -18.33
CA GLY A 71 26.19 -7.44 -17.74
C GLY A 71 25.37 -7.11 -16.47
N ASN A 72 25.76 -6.05 -15.76
CA ASN A 72 25.02 -5.53 -14.59
C ASN A 72 23.72 -4.82 -14.99
N ARG A 73 22.82 -5.50 -15.70
CA ARG A 73 21.46 -4.99 -15.95
C ARG A 73 20.60 -5.27 -14.72
N THR A 74 20.54 -4.32 -13.80
CA THR A 74 19.86 -4.45 -12.49
C THR A 74 18.44 -3.90 -12.51
N THR A 75 17.65 -4.22 -13.53
CA THR A 75 16.21 -3.87 -13.50
C THR A 75 15.46 -4.83 -12.58
N SER A 76 14.37 -4.36 -11.97
CA SER A 76 13.49 -5.18 -11.12
C SER A 76 13.05 -6.47 -11.81
N ASP A 77 12.65 -6.37 -13.08
CA ASP A 77 12.18 -7.50 -13.87
C ASP A 77 13.29 -8.53 -14.09
N HIS A 78 14.52 -8.06 -14.33
CA HIS A 78 15.65 -8.96 -14.51
C HIS A 78 15.98 -9.72 -13.22
N LEU A 79 15.97 -9.04 -12.07
CA LEU A 79 16.24 -9.68 -10.78
C LEU A 79 15.16 -10.70 -10.41
N GLN A 80 13.89 -10.42 -10.72
CA GLN A 80 12.81 -11.40 -10.56
C GLN A 80 12.97 -12.59 -11.51
N GLU A 81 13.35 -12.37 -12.77
CA GLU A 81 13.69 -13.45 -13.69
C GLU A 81 14.81 -14.34 -13.12
N LEU A 82 15.86 -13.75 -12.56
CA LEU A 82 16.97 -14.49 -11.95
C LEU A 82 16.52 -15.26 -10.70
N ALA A 83 15.73 -14.66 -9.82
CA ALA A 83 15.19 -15.35 -8.65
C ALA A 83 14.28 -16.54 -9.03
N ALA A 84 13.54 -16.44 -10.13
CA ALA A 84 12.75 -17.56 -10.64
C ALA A 84 13.60 -18.73 -11.18
N MET A 85 14.89 -18.51 -11.49
CA MET A 85 15.81 -19.55 -11.95
C MET A 85 16.45 -20.34 -10.80
N ASN A 86 16.29 -19.90 -9.54
CA ASN A 86 16.85 -20.53 -8.35
C ASN A 86 15.75 -20.82 -7.32
N PRO A 87 15.57 -22.07 -6.84
CA PRO A 87 14.65 -22.37 -5.76
C PRO A 87 14.86 -21.49 -4.51
N THR A 88 16.10 -21.10 -4.20
CA THR A 88 16.39 -20.26 -3.02
C THR A 88 16.34 -18.74 -3.29
N GLY A 89 16.02 -18.31 -4.53
CA GLY A 89 15.97 -16.90 -4.92
C GLY A 89 17.32 -16.29 -5.35
N TYR A 90 17.37 -14.97 -5.44
CA TYR A 90 18.54 -14.19 -5.84
C TYR A 90 19.06 -13.34 -4.67
N ILE A 91 20.36 -13.41 -4.42
CA ILE A 91 21.04 -12.55 -3.44
C ILE A 91 22.24 -11.89 -4.15
N ALA A 92 22.18 -10.58 -4.32
CA ALA A 92 23.20 -9.81 -5.00
C ALA A 92 24.57 -9.96 -4.33
N PRO A 93 25.68 -10.12 -5.08
CA PRO A 93 27.04 -10.21 -4.54
C PRO A 93 27.48 -9.00 -3.69
N THR A 94 26.79 -7.87 -3.79
CA THR A 94 27.08 -6.63 -3.04
C THR A 94 26.25 -6.47 -1.76
N ALA A 95 25.26 -7.34 -1.49
CA ALA A 95 24.40 -7.24 -0.32
C ALA A 95 25.13 -7.68 0.96
N THR A 96 25.08 -6.91 2.05
CA THR A 96 25.76 -7.24 3.30
C THR A 96 24.77 -7.86 4.28
N ILE A 97 25.00 -9.11 4.67
CA ILE A 97 24.09 -9.86 5.56
C ILE A 97 24.86 -10.32 6.80
N ASN A 98 24.65 -9.63 7.90
CA ASN A 98 25.22 -9.89 9.23
C ASN A 98 24.08 -10.06 10.24
N HIS A 99 23.40 -11.21 10.17
CA HIS A 99 22.24 -11.52 10.99
C HIS A 99 22.18 -13.03 11.28
N SER A 100 22.21 -13.41 12.55
CA SER A 100 22.27 -14.81 13.00
C SER A 100 20.92 -15.52 12.92
N ASP A 101 19.81 -14.78 13.08
CA ASP A 101 18.44 -15.31 13.01
C ASP A 101 17.67 -14.75 11.80
N LEU A 102 18.14 -15.07 10.60
CA LEU A 102 17.53 -14.64 9.34
C LEU A 102 16.95 -15.84 8.57
N GLU A 103 15.63 -15.85 8.44
CA GLU A 103 14.86 -16.80 7.64
C GLU A 103 14.51 -16.20 6.27
N LEU A 104 14.88 -16.90 5.20
CA LEU A 104 14.58 -16.53 3.82
C LEU A 104 13.79 -17.65 3.16
N ALA A 105 12.55 -17.37 2.76
CA ALA A 105 11.75 -18.31 2.00
C ALA A 105 12.20 -18.38 0.52
N PRO A 106 11.68 -19.34 -0.28
CA PRO A 106 12.00 -19.44 -1.71
C PRO A 106 11.71 -18.18 -2.52
N ARG A 107 12.33 -18.07 -3.70
CA ARG A 107 12.09 -17.01 -4.70
C ARG A 107 12.30 -15.57 -4.24
N ILE A 108 12.97 -15.35 -3.11
CA ILE A 108 13.31 -14.01 -2.63
C ILE A 108 14.27 -13.30 -3.59
N VAL A 109 14.24 -11.97 -3.57
CA VAL A 109 15.24 -11.11 -4.20
C VAL A 109 15.82 -10.19 -3.12
N ILE A 110 17.14 -10.27 -2.94
CA ILE A 110 17.92 -9.30 -2.18
C ILE A 110 18.83 -8.58 -3.17
N ALA A 111 18.48 -7.34 -3.51
CA ALA A 111 19.16 -6.56 -4.54
C ALA A 111 20.47 -5.93 -4.03
N ASP A 112 21.10 -5.13 -4.90
CA ASP A 112 22.42 -4.58 -4.65
C ASP A 112 22.48 -3.66 -3.41
N HIS A 113 23.55 -3.80 -2.63
CA HIS A 113 23.79 -2.97 -1.45
C HIS A 113 22.68 -3.00 -0.38
N VAL A 114 21.79 -3.99 -0.40
CA VAL A 114 20.89 -4.25 0.73
C VAL A 114 21.74 -4.61 1.95
N ARG A 115 21.40 -4.02 3.10
CA ARG A 115 22.04 -4.31 4.38
C ARG A 115 21.03 -4.98 5.31
N ILE A 116 21.34 -6.20 5.74
CA ILE A 116 20.58 -6.93 6.76
C ILE A 116 21.50 -7.08 7.97
N HIS A 117 21.19 -6.40 9.07
CA HIS A 117 22.06 -6.32 10.24
C HIS A 117 21.32 -6.64 11.53
N GLN A 118 22.00 -7.29 12.46
CA GLN A 118 21.53 -7.56 13.81
C GLN A 118 22.39 -6.83 14.83
N ALA A 119 21.80 -5.84 15.48
CA ALA A 119 22.37 -5.17 16.64
C ALA A 119 22.24 -6.06 17.90
N PRO A 120 22.88 -5.70 19.03
CA PRO A 120 22.81 -6.51 20.25
C PRO A 120 21.38 -6.84 20.68
N ARG A 121 21.15 -8.12 20.97
CA ARG A 121 19.84 -8.70 21.32
C ARG A 121 18.77 -8.51 20.24
N GLY A 122 19.11 -8.24 18.98
CA GLY A 122 18.15 -8.18 17.88
C GLY A 122 17.40 -9.50 17.72
N GLY A 123 16.09 -9.41 17.47
CA GLY A 123 15.25 -10.56 17.18
C GLY A 123 15.32 -10.98 15.71
N LYS A 124 14.48 -11.96 15.37
CA LYS A 124 14.42 -12.56 14.04
C LYS A 124 14.10 -11.57 12.91
N ILE A 125 14.66 -11.81 11.73
CA ILE A 125 14.10 -11.34 10.45
C ILE A 125 13.58 -12.55 9.66
N ALA A 126 12.31 -12.52 9.25
CA ALA A 126 11.71 -13.55 8.41
C ALA A 126 11.09 -12.94 7.16
N LEU A 127 11.59 -13.34 5.98
CA LEU A 127 11.10 -12.90 4.68
C LEU A 127 10.34 -14.03 3.98
N GLY A 128 9.07 -13.78 3.69
CA GLY A 128 8.17 -14.70 3.00
C GLY A 128 8.54 -14.95 1.54
N GLU A 129 7.82 -15.89 0.93
CA GLU A 129 8.12 -16.34 -0.42
C GLU A 129 7.95 -15.22 -1.44
N GLY A 130 8.91 -15.08 -2.35
CA GLY A 130 8.83 -14.07 -3.41
C GLY A 130 8.95 -12.62 -2.92
N VAL A 131 9.41 -12.39 -1.68
CA VAL A 131 9.71 -11.04 -1.21
C VAL A 131 10.83 -10.42 -2.03
N TYR A 132 10.62 -9.19 -2.49
CA TYR A 132 11.59 -8.40 -3.23
C TYR A 132 12.08 -7.25 -2.37
N VAL A 133 13.37 -7.25 -2.02
CA VAL A 133 14.04 -6.16 -1.29
C VAL A 133 14.97 -5.46 -2.27
N ASP A 134 14.61 -4.25 -2.66
CA ASP A 134 15.35 -3.45 -3.63
C ASP A 134 16.59 -2.81 -3.03
N GLY A 135 17.46 -2.30 -3.91
CA GLY A 135 18.80 -1.91 -3.56
C GLY A 135 18.88 -0.86 -2.45
N HIS A 136 20.01 -0.82 -1.75
CA HIS A 136 20.31 0.15 -0.68
C HIS A 136 19.31 0.18 0.50
N THR A 137 18.41 -0.80 0.57
CA THR A 137 17.45 -0.94 1.67
C THR A 137 18.15 -1.52 2.91
N ILE A 138 17.75 -1.03 4.09
CA ILE A 138 18.27 -1.45 5.38
C ILE A 138 17.18 -2.19 6.14
N LEU A 139 17.49 -3.42 6.56
CA LEU A 139 16.71 -4.19 7.53
C LEU A 139 17.57 -4.39 8.78
N GLU A 140 17.12 -3.85 9.91
CA GLU A 140 17.89 -3.87 11.15
C GLU A 140 17.02 -4.30 12.33
N THR A 141 17.56 -5.17 13.18
CA THR A 141 16.92 -5.59 14.44
C THR A 141 17.82 -5.34 15.63
N GLY A 142 17.24 -4.95 16.77
CA GLY A 142 17.96 -4.73 18.02
C GLY A 142 17.03 -4.86 19.24
N LEU A 143 17.60 -5.14 20.41
CA LEU A 143 16.86 -5.09 21.69
C LEU A 143 15.50 -5.86 21.70
N GLY A 144 15.45 -7.04 21.10
CA GLY A 144 14.27 -7.90 21.01
C GLY A 144 13.32 -7.59 19.85
N GLY A 145 13.51 -6.47 19.14
CA GLY A 145 12.70 -6.12 17.97
C GLY A 145 12.93 -7.10 16.82
N SER A 146 11.90 -7.34 16.02
CA SER A 146 11.91 -8.33 14.93
C SER A 146 11.19 -7.80 13.69
N ILE A 147 11.53 -8.34 12.51
CA ILE A 147 10.89 -7.98 11.24
C ILE A 147 10.30 -9.24 10.61
N THR A 148 9.02 -9.20 10.25
CA THR A 148 8.37 -10.26 9.47
C THR A 148 7.70 -9.67 8.24
N VAL A 149 7.97 -10.23 7.06
CA VAL A 149 7.41 -9.77 5.78
C VAL A 149 6.69 -10.93 5.09
N GLY A 150 5.41 -10.74 4.75
CA GLY A 150 4.58 -11.72 4.05
C GLY A 150 4.98 -11.93 2.58
N ALA A 151 4.40 -12.96 1.98
CA ALA A 151 4.75 -13.38 0.62
C ALA A 151 4.42 -12.32 -0.44
N SER A 152 5.19 -12.32 -1.53
CA SER A 152 4.95 -11.45 -2.71
C SER A 152 4.87 -9.96 -2.39
N THR A 153 5.58 -9.52 -1.35
CA THR A 153 5.71 -8.12 -0.96
C THR A 153 6.97 -7.51 -1.57
N SER A 154 6.86 -6.28 -2.06
CA SER A 154 7.97 -5.51 -2.61
C SER A 154 8.33 -4.33 -1.71
N ILE A 155 9.62 -4.21 -1.40
CA ILE A 155 10.23 -3.11 -0.65
C ILE A 155 11.14 -2.35 -1.59
N GLY A 156 10.77 -1.12 -1.94
CA GLY A 156 11.49 -0.29 -2.89
C GLY A 156 12.86 0.21 -2.39
N ILE A 157 13.63 0.79 -3.31
CA ILE A 157 15.00 1.28 -3.06
C ILE A 157 15.07 2.26 -1.88
N ASN A 158 16.19 2.22 -1.13
CA ASN A 158 16.49 3.13 -0.02
C ASN A 158 15.45 3.11 1.13
N CYS A 159 14.73 1.99 1.32
CA CYS A 159 13.87 1.87 2.50
C CYS A 159 14.67 1.58 3.77
N GLU A 160 14.11 1.91 4.93
CA GLU A 160 14.71 1.63 6.23
C GLU A 160 13.66 1.03 7.19
N LEU A 161 13.91 -0.20 7.62
CA LEU A 161 13.08 -0.92 8.59
C LEU A 161 13.97 -1.23 9.80
N SER A 162 13.87 -0.41 10.84
CA SER A 162 14.75 -0.48 12.02
C SER A 162 13.96 -0.91 13.26
N ALA A 163 13.86 -2.22 13.49
CA ALA A 163 13.07 -2.80 14.56
C ALA A 163 13.88 -2.94 15.86
N TYR A 164 13.82 -1.90 16.70
CA TYR A 164 14.30 -1.93 18.08
C TYR A 164 13.13 -1.94 19.05
N VAL A 165 13.16 -2.79 20.09
CA VAL A 165 12.14 -2.95 21.16
C VAL A 165 10.75 -3.37 20.68
N GLY A 166 10.18 -2.69 19.68
CA GLY A 166 8.96 -3.07 18.99
C GLY A 166 9.22 -3.82 17.69
N HIS A 167 8.20 -4.53 17.22
CA HIS A 167 8.26 -5.36 16.02
C HIS A 167 7.71 -4.62 14.79
N ILE A 168 8.21 -4.98 13.61
CA ILE A 168 7.65 -4.59 12.31
C ILE A 168 7.04 -5.83 11.67
N ARG A 169 5.74 -5.79 11.39
CA ARG A 169 5.00 -6.88 10.73
C ARG A 169 4.37 -6.35 9.45
N ILE A 170 4.77 -6.89 8.31
CA ILE A 170 4.26 -6.54 6.99
C ILE A 170 3.58 -7.78 6.40
N GLY A 171 2.35 -7.62 5.92
CA GLY A 171 1.55 -8.67 5.31
C GLY A 171 2.04 -9.09 3.92
N ALA A 172 1.22 -9.86 3.23
CA ALA A 172 1.45 -10.31 1.87
C ALA A 172 0.94 -9.30 0.84
N HIS A 173 1.54 -9.31 -0.36
CA HIS A 173 1.14 -8.45 -1.47
C HIS A 173 1.21 -6.95 -1.15
N VAL A 174 2.09 -6.55 -0.22
CA VAL A 174 2.31 -5.14 0.11
C VAL A 174 3.24 -4.55 -0.95
N MET A 175 2.92 -3.35 -1.42
CA MET A 175 3.77 -2.57 -2.30
C MET A 175 4.31 -1.36 -1.55
N MET A 176 5.61 -1.34 -1.27
CA MET A 176 6.28 -0.24 -0.59
C MET A 176 7.19 0.49 -1.57
N GLY A 177 6.88 1.76 -1.82
CA GLY A 177 7.67 2.65 -2.67
C GLY A 177 9.03 2.97 -2.06
N SER A 178 9.88 3.64 -2.83
CA SER A 178 11.23 4.01 -2.42
C SER A 178 11.25 4.89 -1.17
N CYS A 179 12.35 4.87 -0.42
CA CYS A 179 12.62 5.79 0.69
C CYS A 179 11.60 5.75 1.85
N CYS A 180 10.80 4.68 1.97
CA CYS A 180 9.87 4.53 3.09
C CYS A 180 10.61 4.11 4.36
N ARG A 181 10.12 4.53 5.53
CA ARG A 181 10.78 4.28 6.83
C ARG A 181 9.81 3.78 7.89
N MET A 182 10.27 2.85 8.73
CA MET A 182 9.49 2.30 9.83
C MET A 182 10.31 2.27 11.12
N PHE A 183 9.81 2.97 12.15
CA PHE A 183 10.47 3.08 13.45
C PHE A 183 9.48 2.70 14.57
N PRO A 184 9.47 1.44 15.03
CA PRO A 184 8.57 0.97 16.09
C PRO A 184 9.02 1.43 17.50
N HIS A 185 9.96 2.37 17.61
CA HIS A 185 10.52 2.86 18.86
C HIS A 185 10.77 4.38 18.83
N ASN A 186 11.02 4.96 19.99
CA ASN A 186 11.43 6.34 20.22
C ASN A 186 12.46 6.39 21.35
N HIS A 187 13.25 7.46 21.39
CA HIS A 187 14.03 7.80 22.58
C HIS A 187 13.14 8.46 23.65
N GLY A 188 13.61 8.43 24.90
CA GLY A 188 13.08 9.31 25.93
C GLY A 188 13.22 10.78 25.55
N THR A 189 12.36 11.62 26.13
CA THR A 189 12.32 13.07 25.88
C THR A 189 12.53 13.87 27.17
N ALA A 190 13.06 13.25 28.22
CA ALA A 190 13.38 13.95 29.46
C ALA A 190 14.52 14.94 29.22
N SER A 191 14.50 16.08 29.92
CA SER A 191 15.48 17.16 29.74
C SER A 191 16.66 17.10 30.71
N ASP A 192 16.63 16.18 31.67
CA ASP A 192 17.60 16.03 32.75
C ASP A 192 18.83 15.20 32.37
N HIS A 193 18.75 14.41 31.30
CA HIS A 193 19.85 13.57 30.80
C HIS A 193 19.97 13.61 29.27
N LEU A 194 21.14 13.27 28.74
CA LEU A 194 21.37 13.24 27.29
C LEU A 194 20.48 12.18 26.62
N ILE A 195 19.94 12.49 25.43
CA ILE A 195 19.06 11.58 24.68
C ILE A 195 19.69 10.17 24.50
N GLN A 196 21.00 10.09 24.24
CA GLN A 196 21.70 8.81 24.06
C GLN A 196 21.77 7.93 25.31
N GLN A 197 21.57 8.52 26.50
CA GLN A 197 21.52 7.80 27.78
C GLN A 197 20.10 7.37 28.14
N GLN A 198 19.09 7.90 27.45
CA GLN A 198 17.69 7.59 27.71
C GLN A 198 17.29 6.28 27.01
N PRO A 199 16.47 5.43 27.65
CA PRO A 199 16.09 4.14 27.09
C PRO A 199 15.22 4.32 25.84
N LEU A 200 15.27 3.32 24.96
CA LEU A 200 14.29 3.20 23.89
C LEU A 200 12.95 2.74 24.44
N SER A 201 11.87 3.34 23.95
CA SER A 201 10.48 3.00 24.29
C SER A 201 9.67 2.75 23.03
N SER A 202 8.60 1.98 23.14
CA SER A 202 7.68 1.69 22.04
C SER A 202 6.24 1.98 22.47
N LYS A 203 5.45 2.59 21.58
CA LYS A 203 3.99 2.72 21.69
C LYS A 203 3.27 1.47 21.15
N GLY A 204 4.02 0.44 20.78
CA GLY A 204 3.53 -0.77 20.15
C GLY A 204 4.20 -1.05 18.81
N ASN A 205 3.86 -2.19 18.24
CA ASN A 205 4.39 -2.66 16.96
C ASN A 205 3.92 -1.77 15.81
N ILE A 206 4.66 -1.82 14.71
CA ILE A 206 4.16 -1.37 13.41
C ILE A 206 3.59 -2.59 12.69
N VAL A 207 2.31 -2.52 12.33
CA VAL A 207 1.59 -3.58 11.61
C VAL A 207 1.08 -3.01 10.29
N VAL A 208 1.45 -3.63 9.19
CA VAL A 208 0.96 -3.36 7.85
C VAL A 208 0.30 -4.64 7.35
N GLU A 209 -1.01 -4.62 7.12
CA GLU A 209 -1.75 -5.78 6.63
C GLU A 209 -1.56 -6.02 5.12
N ASP A 210 -2.23 -7.04 4.60
CA ASP A 210 -2.12 -7.45 3.20
C ASP A 210 -2.63 -6.36 2.23
N ASP A 211 -2.15 -6.40 0.97
CA ASP A 211 -2.59 -5.51 -0.13
C ASP A 211 -2.46 -4.00 0.17
N VAL A 212 -1.58 -3.62 1.10
CA VAL A 212 -1.32 -2.21 1.40
C VAL A 212 -0.37 -1.60 0.36
N TRP A 213 -0.64 -0.37 -0.05
CA TRP A 213 0.30 0.44 -0.82
C TRP A 213 0.87 1.59 0.01
N LEU A 214 2.19 1.56 0.25
CA LEU A 214 2.93 2.67 0.84
C LEU A 214 3.62 3.45 -0.28
N GLY A 215 3.19 4.69 -0.51
CA GLY A 215 3.80 5.59 -1.48
C GLY A 215 5.20 6.01 -1.05
N SER A 216 6.05 6.35 -2.03
CA SER A 216 7.46 6.66 -1.79
C SER A 216 7.65 7.73 -0.70
N GLY A 217 8.58 7.50 0.21
CA GLY A 217 8.88 8.40 1.32
C GLY A 217 7.88 8.37 2.49
N ALA A 218 6.93 7.42 2.52
CA ALA A 218 6.04 7.26 3.66
C ALA A 218 6.82 6.84 4.93
N ILE A 219 6.48 7.44 6.07
CA ILE A 219 7.10 7.18 7.37
C ILE A 219 6.02 6.65 8.33
N LEU A 220 6.21 5.45 8.86
CA LEU A 220 5.33 4.84 9.86
C LEU A 220 6.00 4.90 11.24
N LEU A 221 5.30 5.50 12.21
CA LEU A 221 5.77 5.64 13.58
C LEU A 221 5.28 4.50 14.49
N SER A 222 5.92 4.39 15.64
CA SER A 222 5.62 3.40 16.68
C SER A 222 4.12 3.31 17.03
N GLY A 223 3.61 2.07 17.10
CA GLY A 223 2.22 1.75 17.41
C GLY A 223 1.23 1.86 16.25
N VAL A 224 1.67 2.15 15.03
CA VAL A 224 0.79 2.29 13.86
C VAL A 224 0.33 0.94 13.33
N HIS A 225 -0.96 0.83 13.06
CA HIS A 225 -1.59 -0.27 12.32
C HIS A 225 -2.21 0.26 11.02
N VAL A 226 -1.75 -0.24 9.87
CA VAL A 226 -2.30 0.04 8.54
C VAL A 226 -3.09 -1.19 8.08
N GLY A 227 -4.41 -1.03 7.97
CA GLY A 227 -5.34 -2.10 7.65
C GLY A 227 -5.31 -2.52 6.18
N LYS A 228 -5.84 -3.71 5.91
CA LYS A 228 -5.80 -4.38 4.62
C LYS A 228 -6.30 -3.49 3.49
N GLY A 229 -5.56 -3.47 2.37
CA GLY A 229 -5.94 -2.68 1.20
C GLY A 229 -5.77 -1.17 1.36
N ALA A 230 -5.27 -0.65 2.48
CA ALA A 230 -5.10 0.79 2.65
C ALA A 230 -4.00 1.36 1.72
N ILE A 231 -4.10 2.66 1.44
CA ILE A 231 -3.07 3.41 0.70
C ILE A 231 -2.55 4.54 1.59
N VAL A 232 -1.24 4.60 1.77
CA VAL A 232 -0.54 5.74 2.37
C VAL A 232 0.15 6.51 1.26
N GLY A 233 -0.23 7.77 1.05
CA GLY A 233 0.35 8.59 -0.02
C GLY A 233 1.83 8.89 0.17
N ALA A 234 2.50 9.25 -0.92
CA ALA A 234 3.92 9.62 -0.89
C ALA A 234 4.22 10.75 0.11
N GLY A 235 5.36 10.66 0.79
CA GLY A 235 5.82 11.64 1.79
C GLY A 235 4.97 11.76 3.05
N SER A 236 4.02 10.84 3.28
CA SER A 236 3.12 10.92 4.44
C SER A 236 3.78 10.44 5.73
N VAL A 237 3.44 11.06 6.86
CA VAL A 237 3.89 10.63 8.20
C VAL A 237 2.72 10.06 8.98
N VAL A 238 2.69 8.74 9.12
CA VAL A 238 1.61 8.01 9.77
C VAL A 238 1.86 7.96 11.28
N THR A 239 0.96 8.59 12.03
CA THR A 239 1.03 8.74 13.50
C THR A 239 -0.12 8.05 14.22
N LYS A 240 -1.11 7.53 13.48
CA LYS A 240 -2.35 6.92 13.97
C LYS A 240 -2.73 5.76 13.05
N PRO A 241 -3.55 4.80 13.52
CA PRO A 241 -4.03 3.70 12.67
C PRO A 241 -4.73 4.20 11.39
N VAL A 242 -4.53 3.46 10.30
CA VAL A 242 -5.17 3.67 9.01
C VAL A 242 -6.13 2.49 8.78
N PRO A 243 -7.45 2.70 8.72
CA PRO A 243 -8.41 1.62 8.53
C PRO A 243 -8.25 0.89 7.19
N PRO A 244 -8.78 -0.34 7.07
CA PRO A 244 -8.80 -1.07 5.81
C PRO A 244 -9.39 -0.24 4.66
N ASN A 245 -8.81 -0.36 3.47
CA ASN A 245 -9.17 0.37 2.25
C ASN A 245 -9.09 1.91 2.34
N ALA A 246 -8.72 2.49 3.48
CA ALA A 246 -8.59 3.94 3.61
C ALA A 246 -7.39 4.46 2.79
N ILE A 247 -7.53 5.65 2.23
CA ILE A 247 -6.47 6.40 1.57
C ILE A 247 -6.10 7.56 2.48
N ALA A 248 -4.88 7.54 3.00
CA ALA A 248 -4.37 8.55 3.94
C ALA A 248 -3.15 9.28 3.37
N VAL A 249 -3.13 10.60 3.48
CA VAL A 249 -2.05 11.45 2.94
C VAL A 249 -1.64 12.56 3.90
N GLY A 250 -0.41 13.06 3.75
CA GLY A 250 0.09 14.26 4.43
C GLY A 250 0.94 14.00 5.69
N ASN A 251 1.39 15.08 6.32
CA ASN A 251 2.18 15.05 7.55
C ASN A 251 1.56 15.99 8.61
N PRO A 252 0.98 15.45 9.70
CA PRO A 252 0.66 14.04 9.92
C PRO A 252 -0.46 13.52 8.99
N ALA A 253 -0.41 12.24 8.62
CA ALA A 253 -1.33 11.64 7.67
C ALA A 253 -2.80 11.76 8.11
N ARG A 254 -3.70 12.04 7.16
CA ARG A 254 -5.14 12.12 7.35
C ARG A 254 -5.84 11.31 6.26
N ILE A 255 -6.87 10.56 6.66
CA ILE A 255 -7.75 9.87 5.71
C ILE A 255 -8.46 10.91 4.86
N VAL A 256 -8.36 10.77 3.54
CA VAL A 256 -8.98 11.67 2.55
C VAL A 256 -10.11 11.00 1.76
N LYS A 257 -10.08 9.67 1.62
CA LYS A 257 -11.12 8.85 0.99
C LYS A 257 -10.90 7.37 1.25
N TYR A 258 -11.77 6.50 0.74
CA TYR A 258 -11.61 5.04 0.75
C TYR A 258 -11.61 4.46 -0.66
N ARG A 259 -10.87 3.36 -0.87
CA ARG A 259 -10.89 2.59 -2.13
C ARG A 259 -12.24 1.92 -2.31
N GLY A 260 -12.71 1.82 -3.55
CA GLY A 260 -13.94 1.10 -3.90
C GLY A 260 -15.23 1.81 -3.50
N MET A 261 -15.17 3.08 -3.09
CA MET A 261 -16.35 3.91 -2.90
C MET A 261 -16.92 4.29 -4.26
N GLU A 262 -17.98 3.60 -4.67
CA GLU A 262 -18.76 3.88 -5.87
C GLU A 262 -20.20 4.27 -5.49
N PRO A 263 -20.90 5.04 -6.34
CA PRO A 263 -22.33 5.25 -6.16
C PRO A 263 -23.07 3.92 -6.11
N PRO A 264 -24.06 3.77 -5.22
CA PRO A 264 -24.83 2.54 -5.11
C PRO A 264 -25.54 2.23 -6.43
N ARG A 265 -25.53 0.95 -6.83
CA ARG A 265 -26.23 0.49 -8.05
C ARG A 265 -27.76 0.58 -7.94
N LYS A 266 -28.30 0.79 -6.74
CA LYS A 266 -29.76 0.87 -6.50
C LYS A 266 -30.28 2.27 -6.83
N THR A 267 -31.41 2.31 -7.53
CA THR A 267 -32.11 3.57 -7.90
C THR A 267 -32.92 4.14 -6.74
N SER A 268 -33.50 3.27 -5.90
CA SER A 268 -34.35 3.66 -4.76
C SER A 268 -33.77 3.20 -3.42
N PRO A 269 -33.84 4.04 -2.37
CA PRO A 269 -33.39 3.67 -1.04
C PRO A 269 -34.36 2.69 -0.37
N SER A 270 -33.83 1.74 0.38
CA SER A 270 -34.60 0.98 1.36
C SER A 270 -34.66 1.77 2.65
N VAL A 271 -35.83 2.32 2.98
CA VAL A 271 -36.06 3.08 4.23
C VAL A 271 -35.80 2.22 5.47
N GLU A 272 -35.93 0.90 5.35
CA GLU A 272 -35.67 -0.03 6.46
C GLU A 272 -34.17 -0.28 6.67
N PHE A 273 -33.39 -0.41 5.61
CA PHE A 273 -32.00 -0.85 5.68
C PHE A 273 -30.97 0.27 5.52
N ASP A 274 -31.23 1.24 4.64
CA ASP A 274 -30.29 2.32 4.34
C ASP A 274 -30.32 3.39 5.44
N ALA A 275 -29.20 4.08 5.66
CA ALA A 275 -29.16 5.17 6.63
C ALA A 275 -29.79 6.44 6.04
N VAL A 276 -30.98 6.78 6.52
CA VAL A 276 -31.78 7.92 6.04
C VAL A 276 -31.93 8.93 7.16
N MET A 277 -31.65 10.20 6.84
CA MET A 277 -31.99 11.33 7.70
C MET A 277 -32.69 12.43 6.90
N LEU A 278 -33.58 13.16 7.57
CA LEU A 278 -34.09 14.43 7.08
C LEU A 278 -33.48 15.54 7.91
N ARG A 279 -33.02 16.61 7.25
CA ARG A 279 -32.46 17.77 7.93
C ARG A 279 -32.85 19.07 7.25
N THR A 280 -32.85 20.16 8.00
CA THR A 280 -32.98 21.51 7.44
C THR A 280 -31.66 21.94 6.77
N PRO A 281 -31.66 23.05 5.99
CA PRO A 281 -30.46 23.49 5.26
C PRO A 281 -29.30 23.89 6.16
N ASP A 282 -29.58 24.36 7.39
CA ASP A 282 -28.57 24.63 8.43
C ASP A 282 -27.99 23.36 9.09
N GLY A 283 -28.45 22.18 8.66
CA GLY A 283 -28.01 20.88 9.14
C GLY A 283 -28.79 20.31 10.31
N THR A 284 -29.82 20.98 10.83
CA THR A 284 -30.59 20.47 11.98
C THR A 284 -31.38 19.21 11.61
N ILE A 285 -31.10 18.10 12.29
CA ILE A 285 -31.73 16.80 12.05
C ILE A 285 -33.19 16.83 12.53
N ARG A 286 -34.12 16.46 11.64
CA ARG A 286 -35.57 16.34 11.89
C ARG A 286 -36.05 14.90 11.89
N PHE A 287 -35.34 14.00 11.21
CA PHE A 287 -35.65 12.58 11.18
C PHE A 287 -34.36 11.75 11.11
N TRP A 288 -34.38 10.59 11.77
CA TRP A 288 -33.27 9.66 11.84
C TRP A 288 -33.83 8.23 11.91
N ASN A 289 -33.59 7.41 10.88
CA ASN A 289 -34.17 6.07 10.83
C ASN A 289 -33.30 5.01 11.53
N LYS A 290 -33.85 3.79 11.68
CA LYS A 290 -33.13 2.63 12.23
C LYS A 290 -31.88 2.25 11.42
N GLY A 291 -31.85 2.51 10.11
CA GLY A 291 -30.63 2.35 9.32
C GLY A 291 -29.49 3.29 9.76
N ALA A 292 -29.80 4.54 10.06
CA ALA A 292 -28.84 5.52 10.53
C ALA A 292 -28.39 5.22 11.97
N GLU A 293 -29.28 4.75 12.84
CA GLU A 293 -28.91 4.27 14.18
C GLU A 293 -27.90 3.11 14.10
N ARG A 294 -28.16 2.10 13.27
CA ARG A 294 -27.23 0.98 13.07
C ARG A 294 -25.90 1.42 12.46
N LEU A 295 -25.94 2.34 11.50
CA LEU A 295 -24.74 2.78 10.79
C LEU A 295 -23.81 3.62 11.67
N TYR A 296 -24.38 4.48 12.53
CA TYR A 296 -23.63 5.48 13.28
C TYR A 296 -23.59 5.26 14.80
N GLY A 297 -24.44 4.38 15.34
CA GLY A 297 -24.53 4.05 16.77
C GLY A 297 -25.26 5.09 17.62
N TRP A 298 -25.87 6.11 17.01
CA TRP A 298 -26.65 7.12 17.70
C TRP A 298 -28.14 6.81 17.61
N GLU A 299 -28.85 6.81 18.75
CA GLU A 299 -30.31 6.68 18.80
C GLU A 299 -30.99 7.93 18.23
N ALA A 300 -32.17 7.77 17.62
CA ALA A 300 -32.93 8.91 17.09
C ALA A 300 -33.17 10.00 18.16
N THR A 301 -33.54 9.61 19.39
CA THR A 301 -33.77 10.54 20.51
C THR A 301 -32.54 11.38 20.86
N ASP A 302 -31.34 10.85 20.60
CA ASP A 302 -30.08 11.53 20.87
C ASP A 302 -29.62 12.43 19.71
N THR A 303 -30.28 12.38 18.54
CA THR A 303 -29.83 13.07 17.32
C THR A 303 -30.78 14.16 16.84
N ILE A 304 -32.10 14.00 17.03
CA ILE A 304 -33.09 15.01 16.63
C ILE A 304 -32.77 16.36 17.27
N GLY A 305 -32.82 17.43 16.46
CA GLY A 305 -32.51 18.81 16.89
C GLY A 305 -31.01 19.15 16.91
N LYS A 306 -30.11 18.18 16.74
CA LYS A 306 -28.67 18.46 16.59
C LYS A 306 -28.32 18.76 15.13
N ARG A 307 -27.19 19.46 14.93
CA ARG A 307 -26.63 19.69 13.58
C ARG A 307 -25.87 18.45 13.09
N SER A 308 -26.27 17.89 11.95
CA SER A 308 -25.75 16.63 11.40
C SER A 308 -24.24 16.64 11.21
N HIS A 309 -23.71 17.66 10.55
CA HIS A 309 -22.28 17.75 10.22
C HIS A 309 -21.40 17.95 11.46
N SER A 310 -21.93 18.58 12.52
CA SER A 310 -21.24 18.70 13.81
C SER A 310 -21.30 17.40 14.60
N LEU A 311 -22.47 16.73 14.62
CA LEU A 311 -22.66 15.43 15.29
C LEU A 311 -21.74 14.36 14.69
N LEU A 312 -21.76 14.23 13.36
CA LEU A 312 -20.99 13.25 12.61
C LEU A 312 -19.56 13.70 12.29
N LYS A 313 -19.18 14.92 12.66
CA LYS A 313 -17.85 15.52 12.39
C LYS A 313 -17.44 15.32 10.92
N THR A 314 -18.34 15.65 10.01
CA THR A 314 -18.24 15.30 8.58
C THR A 314 -16.99 15.91 7.95
N LEU A 315 -16.21 15.08 7.27
CA LEU A 315 -15.19 15.54 6.33
C LEU A 315 -15.78 15.50 4.93
N PHE A 316 -15.74 16.65 4.27
CA PHE A 316 -16.27 16.84 2.93
C PHE A 316 -15.18 16.73 1.86
N PRO A 317 -15.52 16.29 0.64
CA PRO A 317 -14.56 16.19 -0.47
C PRO A 317 -14.17 17.57 -1.03
N LYS A 318 -14.97 18.60 -0.74
CA LYS A 318 -14.74 20.01 -1.08
C LYS A 318 -15.42 20.91 -0.03
N PRO A 319 -15.15 22.21 0.02
CA PRO A 319 -15.78 23.09 1.01
C PRO A 319 -17.31 23.00 1.01
N LEU A 320 -17.92 22.87 2.19
CA LEU A 320 -19.37 22.71 2.36
C LEU A 320 -20.20 23.79 1.63
N PRO A 321 -19.82 25.09 1.64
CA PRO A 321 -20.57 26.11 0.89
C PRO A 321 -20.66 25.83 -0.62
N ALA A 322 -19.64 25.20 -1.21
CA ALA A 322 -19.66 24.81 -2.62
C ALA A 322 -20.59 23.62 -2.88
N ILE A 323 -20.69 22.68 -1.93
CA ILE A 323 -21.63 21.56 -2.00
C ILE A 323 -23.07 22.07 -1.84
N GLU A 324 -23.32 22.96 -0.89
CA GLU A 324 -24.63 23.56 -0.66
C GLU A 324 -25.10 24.40 -1.85
N GLN A 325 -24.20 25.16 -2.49
CA GLN A 325 -24.53 25.90 -3.70
C GLN A 325 -24.91 24.97 -4.85
N GLU A 326 -24.18 23.87 -5.03
CA GLU A 326 -24.53 22.86 -6.03
C GLU A 326 -25.90 22.25 -5.74
N LEU A 327 -26.15 21.80 -4.51
CA LEU A 327 -27.44 21.26 -4.08
C LEU A 327 -28.60 22.24 -4.35
N LYS A 328 -28.41 23.53 -4.07
CA LYS A 328 -29.41 24.58 -4.35
C LYS A 328 -29.68 24.74 -5.84
N ASN A 329 -28.64 24.66 -6.66
CA ASN A 329 -28.75 24.87 -8.11
C ASN A 329 -29.40 23.68 -8.83
N THR A 330 -29.11 22.45 -8.39
CA THR A 330 -29.51 21.22 -9.09
C THR A 330 -30.67 20.49 -8.41
N GLY A 331 -30.97 20.81 -7.15
CA GLY A 331 -31.88 20.06 -6.29
C GLY A 331 -31.31 18.73 -5.77
N ARG A 332 -30.10 18.34 -6.19
CA ARG A 332 -29.47 17.06 -5.80
C ARG A 332 -27.96 17.15 -5.73
N TRP A 333 -27.37 16.52 -4.72
CA TRP A 333 -25.92 16.33 -4.63
C TRP A 333 -25.58 14.88 -4.31
N GLU A 334 -24.48 14.39 -4.85
CA GLU A 334 -23.92 13.10 -4.46
C GLU A 334 -22.41 13.15 -4.30
N GLY A 335 -21.89 12.38 -3.34
CA GLY A 335 -20.47 12.21 -3.19
C GLY A 335 -20.07 11.44 -1.95
N GLU A 336 -18.77 11.13 -1.86
CA GLU A 336 -18.19 10.50 -0.69
C GLU A 336 -18.09 11.50 0.48
N LEU A 337 -18.54 11.07 1.67
CA LEU A 337 -18.34 11.76 2.94
C LEU A 337 -17.61 10.84 3.91
N ILE A 338 -16.84 11.41 4.84
CA ILE A 338 -16.33 10.67 6.00
C ILE A 338 -17.05 11.16 7.25
N HIS A 339 -17.69 10.24 7.95
CA HIS A 339 -18.40 10.47 9.20
C HIS A 339 -17.69 9.80 10.38
N ILE A 340 -17.91 10.33 11.57
CA ILE A 340 -17.49 9.78 12.86
C ILE A 340 -18.71 9.19 13.55
N ARG A 341 -18.61 7.90 13.88
CA ARG A 341 -19.61 7.15 14.65
C ARG A 341 -19.56 7.52 16.14
N ARG A 342 -20.57 7.09 16.90
CA ARG A 342 -20.65 7.32 18.36
C ARG A 342 -19.43 6.77 19.11
N ASP A 343 -18.88 5.65 18.68
CA ASP A 343 -17.67 5.02 19.24
C ASP A 343 -16.36 5.72 18.85
N GLY A 344 -16.43 6.79 18.04
CA GLY A 344 -15.28 7.53 17.55
C GLY A 344 -14.65 6.95 16.28
N SER A 345 -15.12 5.81 15.77
CA SER A 345 -14.62 5.21 14.54
C SER A 345 -15.02 6.06 13.32
N ARG A 346 -14.16 6.06 12.29
CA ARG A 346 -14.44 6.70 11.00
C ARG A 346 -15.20 5.73 10.10
N MET A 347 -16.15 6.26 9.32
CA MET A 347 -16.89 5.53 8.31
C MET A 347 -17.02 6.42 7.06
N ALA A 348 -16.55 5.93 5.91
CA ALA A 348 -16.89 6.55 4.65
C ALA A 348 -18.30 6.13 4.23
N VAL A 349 -19.02 7.04 3.60
CA VAL A 349 -20.34 6.79 3.02
C VAL A 349 -20.43 7.46 1.67
N TRP A 350 -21.08 6.83 0.71
CA TRP A 350 -21.62 7.54 -0.43
C TRP A 350 -22.90 8.22 0.03
N SER A 351 -22.96 9.53 -0.08
CA SER A 351 -24.11 10.31 0.37
C SER A 351 -24.88 10.84 -0.83
N ARG A 352 -26.20 10.69 -0.80
CA ARG A 352 -27.13 11.32 -1.75
C ARG A 352 -28.00 12.31 -1.00
N TRP A 353 -27.99 13.56 -1.44
CA TRP A 353 -28.80 14.65 -0.89
C TRP A 353 -29.84 15.06 -1.92
N GLU A 354 -31.09 15.15 -1.51
CA GLU A 354 -32.20 15.65 -2.34
C GLU A 354 -32.87 16.81 -1.60
N LEU A 355 -32.95 17.97 -2.23
CA LEU A 355 -33.66 19.13 -1.71
C LEU A 355 -35.15 18.98 -2.00
N ARG A 356 -35.98 19.04 -0.96
CA ARG A 356 -37.44 18.91 -1.04
C ARG A 356 -38.10 20.16 -0.48
N TYR A 357 -39.09 20.65 -1.21
CA TYR A 357 -39.97 21.72 -0.76
C TYR A 357 -41.29 21.07 -0.34
N ASP A 358 -41.71 21.33 0.89
CA ASP A 358 -43.04 20.95 1.36
C ASP A 358 -43.98 22.10 1.04
N GLU A 359 -45.13 21.82 0.42
CA GLU A 359 -46.13 22.84 0.07
C GLU A 359 -46.66 23.59 1.31
N GLN A 360 -46.54 22.98 2.50
CA GLN A 360 -47.02 23.55 3.76
C GLN A 360 -45.93 24.23 4.60
N SER A 361 -44.65 24.12 4.21
CA SER A 361 -43.52 24.66 4.98
C SER A 361 -42.68 25.62 4.16
N SER A 362 -42.42 26.81 4.70
CA SER A 362 -41.55 27.81 4.07
C SER A 362 -40.06 27.43 4.10
N VAL A 363 -39.67 26.36 4.81
CA VAL A 363 -38.28 25.91 4.94
C VAL A 363 -38.09 24.58 4.20
N PRO A 364 -37.21 24.52 3.19
CA PRO A 364 -36.97 23.27 2.48
C PRO A 364 -36.30 22.23 3.39
N THR A 365 -36.55 20.96 3.13
CA THR A 365 -35.94 19.84 3.82
C THR A 365 -34.97 19.12 2.89
N ILE A 366 -33.83 18.67 3.42
CA ILE A 366 -32.87 17.85 2.70
C ILE A 366 -33.04 16.41 3.16
N LEU A 367 -33.39 15.54 2.21
CA LEU A 367 -33.30 14.10 2.38
C LEU A 367 -31.86 13.67 2.12
N GLU A 368 -31.22 13.12 3.14
CA GLU A 368 -29.86 12.60 3.04
C GLU A 368 -29.86 11.09 3.27
N ILE A 369 -29.30 10.36 2.30
CA ILE A 369 -29.21 8.92 2.30
C ILE A 369 -27.74 8.53 2.21
N ASN A 370 -27.27 7.78 3.20
CA ASN A 370 -25.88 7.40 3.34
C ASN A 370 -25.74 5.88 3.13
N TYR A 371 -24.93 5.52 2.14
CA TYR A 371 -24.63 4.15 1.79
C TYR A 371 -23.20 3.84 2.27
N PRO A 372 -23.01 2.89 3.21
CA PRO A 372 -21.66 2.44 3.57
C PRO A 372 -20.97 1.77 2.37
N PRO A 373 -19.63 1.66 2.37
CA PRO A 373 -18.91 0.83 1.42
C PRO A 373 -19.54 -0.56 1.34
N HIS A 374 -19.65 -1.09 0.13
CA HIS A 374 -19.95 -2.51 -0.04
C HIS A 374 -18.84 -3.30 0.65
N VAL A 375 -19.22 -4.05 1.70
CA VAL A 375 -18.34 -5.08 2.24
C VAL A 375 -18.26 -6.14 1.15
N ALA A 376 -17.14 -6.17 0.44
CA ALA A 376 -16.85 -7.16 -0.60
C ALA A 376 -16.74 -8.57 -0.01
#